data_AF-A0AAY5EAW9-F1
#
_entry.id   AF-A0AAY5EAW9-F1
#
_cell.length_a   1.000
_cell.length_b   1.000
_cell.length_c   1.000
_cell.angle_alpha   90.00
_cell.angle_beta   90.00
_cell.angle_gamma   90.00
#
_symmetry.space_group_name_H-M   'P 1'
#
loop_
_entity.id
_entity.type
_entity.pdbx_description
1 polymer ?
#
loop_
_entity_poly.entity_id
_entity_poly.type
_entity_poly.pdbx_seq_one_letter_code
_entity_poly.pdbx_strand_id
1 'polypeptide(L)'
;IERSEWSVDGTARFSCKKENDEFNVCGGCKSCLFPTQLYDSTEWLLRADESFKRRFLAGILVRCQSVEILENILNVLQGTLGKDFTYARSHVKASIPEDPGSFDSDGTLDPDLLRVSVRKTWDWFRNSPPWTKSRYLMRILSLCDTELVRMLGNLIRVLIARERRKFLQISTGKGNQGRDCSRFPEDEHLTLRT
;
A
#
# COMPACT_ATOMS: atom_id res chain seq x y z
N ILE A 1 48.99 20.56 -5.81
CA ILE A 1 48.22 20.48 -4.55
C ILE A 1 46.76 20.73 -4.90
N GLU A 2 45.96 19.65 -4.75
CA GLU A 2 44.49 19.41 -4.93
C GLU A 2 43.63 20.59 -5.45
N ARG A 3 42.94 20.54 -6.60
CA ARG A 3 41.92 19.61 -7.12
C ARG A 3 40.71 19.39 -6.20
N SER A 4 39.72 20.28 -6.27
CA SER A 4 38.35 20.05 -5.78
C SER A 4 37.43 19.69 -6.96
N GLU A 5 37.57 18.46 -7.43
CA GLU A 5 36.54 17.77 -8.22
C GLU A 5 35.36 17.45 -7.31
N TRP A 6 34.35 18.32 -7.28
CA TRP A 6 33.04 17.93 -6.77
C TRP A 6 32.32 17.17 -7.89
N SER A 7 32.58 15.87 -7.99
CA SER A 7 31.80 14.99 -8.85
C SER A 7 30.39 14.85 -8.27
N VAL A 8 29.41 15.48 -8.91
CA VAL A 8 27.97 15.20 -8.69
C VAL A 8 27.60 13.93 -9.43
N ASP A 9 28.19 12.80 -9.04
CA ASP A 9 27.77 11.49 -9.51
C ASP A 9 26.80 10.86 -8.50
N GLY A 10 25.67 11.54 -8.30
CA GLY A 10 24.69 11.18 -7.27
C GLY A 10 23.22 11.29 -7.71
N THR A 11 22.95 11.76 -8.92
CA THR A 11 21.60 11.71 -9.50
C THR A 11 21.36 10.33 -10.09
N ALA A 12 21.05 9.38 -9.21
CA ALA A 12 20.47 8.09 -9.58
C ALA A 12 19.47 8.29 -10.72
N ARG A 13 19.75 7.70 -11.90
CA ARG A 13 19.04 7.89 -13.18
C ARG A 13 17.50 7.81 -13.02
N PHE A 14 16.87 8.95 -12.72
CA PHE A 14 15.40 9.08 -12.63
C PHE A 14 14.74 9.00 -14.00
N SER A 15 15.46 9.40 -15.06
CA SER A 15 14.97 9.43 -16.43
C SER A 15 15.93 8.72 -17.37
N CYS A 16 15.40 8.18 -18.47
CA CYS A 16 16.21 7.69 -19.58
C CYS A 16 16.88 8.89 -20.26
N LYS A 17 18.19 8.81 -20.56
CA LYS A 17 18.81 9.81 -21.43
C LYS A 17 18.22 9.62 -22.83
N LYS A 18 17.54 10.64 -23.34
CA LYS A 18 17.06 10.68 -24.73
C LYS A 18 18.27 11.02 -25.59
N GLU A 19 18.87 10.03 -26.25
CA GLU A 19 19.93 10.31 -27.23
C GLU A 19 19.39 10.36 -28.66
N ASN A 20 18.25 9.74 -28.96
CA ASN A 20 17.54 9.91 -30.25
C ASN A 20 16.03 9.59 -30.13
N ASP A 21 15.18 10.32 -30.85
CA ASP A 21 13.74 10.48 -30.59
C ASP A 21 12.85 9.33 -31.14
N GLU A 22 13.20 8.06 -30.87
CA GLU A 22 12.29 6.94 -31.09
C GLU A 22 12.47 5.88 -29.99
N PHE A 23 11.60 5.95 -28.96
CA PHE A 23 11.43 4.94 -27.91
C PHE A 23 12.70 4.42 -27.20
N ASN A 24 13.45 5.31 -26.54
CA ASN A 24 14.52 4.88 -25.64
C ASN A 24 13.97 4.31 -24.32
N VAL A 25 13.69 3.01 -24.29
CA VAL A 25 13.47 2.24 -23.05
C VAL A 25 14.80 1.60 -22.65
N CYS A 26 15.55 2.23 -21.75
CA CYS A 26 16.85 1.69 -21.32
C CYS A 26 16.76 0.42 -20.43
N GLY A 27 15.55 0.01 -20.03
CA GLY A 27 15.32 -1.17 -19.18
C GLY A 27 15.86 -1.08 -17.74
N GLY A 28 16.69 -0.08 -17.41
CA GLY A 28 17.38 0.01 -16.11
C GLY A 28 17.08 1.25 -15.26
N CYS A 29 16.43 2.28 -15.81
CA CYS A 29 16.09 3.48 -15.04
C CYS A 29 14.74 3.34 -14.32
N LYS A 30 14.52 4.11 -13.25
CA LYS A 30 13.28 4.06 -12.46
C LYS A 30 12.02 4.32 -13.31
N SER A 31 12.13 5.19 -14.32
CA SER A 31 11.03 5.48 -15.25
C SER A 31 10.69 4.32 -16.19
N CYS A 32 11.66 3.48 -16.56
CA CYS A 32 11.42 2.29 -17.38
C CYS A 32 11.00 1.07 -16.54
N LEU A 33 11.55 0.94 -15.33
CA LEU A 33 11.24 -0.20 -14.44
C LEU A 33 9.82 -0.14 -13.89
N PHE A 34 9.25 1.05 -13.65
CA PHE A 34 7.90 1.18 -13.12
C PHE A 34 6.82 0.63 -14.06
N PRO A 35 6.76 1.02 -15.35
CA PRO A 35 5.79 0.46 -16.30
C PRO A 35 5.91 -1.06 -16.48
N THR A 36 7.14 -1.60 -16.58
CA THR A 36 7.38 -3.04 -16.70
C THR A 36 6.87 -3.77 -15.46
N GLN A 37 7.28 -3.33 -14.27
CA GLN A 37 6.85 -3.96 -13.03
C GLN A 37 5.33 -3.88 -12.84
N LEU A 38 4.74 -2.75 -13.22
CA LEU A 38 3.29 -2.58 -13.18
C LEU A 38 2.62 -3.57 -14.13
N TYR A 39 3.05 -3.65 -15.39
CA TYR A 39 2.52 -4.59 -16.37
C TYR A 39 2.59 -6.03 -15.87
N ASP A 40 3.79 -6.49 -15.49
CA ASP A 40 4.02 -7.84 -14.99
C ASP A 40 3.13 -8.16 -13.79
N SER A 41 3.03 -7.21 -12.85
CA SER A 41 2.19 -7.37 -11.66
C SER A 41 0.70 -7.44 -11.97
N THR A 42 0.24 -6.66 -12.94
CA THR A 42 -1.18 -6.63 -13.31
C THR A 42 -1.59 -7.87 -14.09
N GLU A 43 -0.70 -8.42 -14.91
CA GLU A 43 -0.98 -9.60 -15.73
C GLU A 43 -1.31 -10.82 -14.85
N TRP A 44 -0.42 -11.19 -13.92
CA TRP A 44 -0.70 -12.33 -13.05
C TRP A 44 -1.79 -12.02 -12.02
N LEU A 45 -1.97 -10.76 -11.61
CA LEU A 45 -3.02 -10.40 -10.66
C LEU A 45 -4.42 -10.59 -11.25
N LEU A 46 -4.61 -10.28 -12.53
CA LEU A 46 -5.88 -10.47 -13.22
C LEU A 46 -6.24 -11.96 -13.35
N ARG A 47 -5.25 -12.83 -13.56
CA ARG A 47 -5.40 -14.29 -13.68
C ARG A 47 -5.47 -15.03 -12.34
N ALA A 48 -5.06 -14.40 -11.24
CA ALA A 48 -5.04 -15.02 -9.92
C ALA A 48 -6.44 -15.22 -9.34
N ASP A 49 -6.57 -16.21 -8.45
CA ASP A 49 -7.79 -16.43 -7.68
C ASP A 49 -8.03 -15.33 -6.64
N GLU A 50 -9.27 -15.19 -6.20
CA GLU A 50 -9.68 -14.17 -5.24
C GLU A 50 -8.96 -14.29 -3.89
N SER A 51 -8.68 -15.52 -3.42
CA SER A 51 -7.98 -15.72 -2.15
C SER A 51 -6.53 -15.25 -2.24
N PHE A 52 -5.89 -15.47 -3.38
CA PHE A 52 -4.54 -15.01 -3.66
C PHE A 52 -4.47 -13.48 -3.78
N LYS A 53 -5.39 -12.86 -4.54
CA LYS A 53 -5.51 -11.40 -4.63
C LYS A 53 -5.61 -10.78 -3.23
N ARG A 54 -6.48 -11.30 -2.36
CA ARG A 54 -6.64 -10.82 -0.97
C ARG A 54 -5.33 -10.87 -0.20
N ARG A 55 -4.61 -12.01 -0.25
CA ARG A 55 -3.33 -12.19 0.46
C ARG A 55 -2.25 -11.24 -0.08
N PHE A 56 -2.15 -11.11 -1.39
CA PHE A 56 -1.20 -10.20 -2.03
C PHE A 56 -1.45 -8.74 -1.65
N LEU A 57 -2.70 -8.29 -1.78
CA LEU A 57 -3.11 -6.90 -1.53
C LEU A 57 -2.99 -6.53 -0.05
N ALA A 58 -3.38 -7.43 0.86
CA ALA A 58 -3.13 -7.25 2.28
C ALA A 58 -1.62 -7.18 2.57
N GLY A 59 -0.84 -8.08 1.96
CA GLY A 59 0.60 -8.15 2.12
C GLY A 59 1.32 -6.87 1.67
N ILE A 60 0.93 -6.26 0.56
CA ILE A 60 1.56 -5.04 0.06
C ILE A 60 1.17 -3.81 0.88
N LEU A 61 -0.08 -3.73 1.34
CA LEU A 61 -0.54 -2.64 2.21
C LEU A 61 0.16 -2.66 3.56
N VAL A 62 0.33 -3.84 4.18
CA VAL A 62 1.07 -3.99 5.45
C VAL A 62 2.54 -3.57 5.30
N ARG A 63 3.11 -3.72 4.10
CA ARG A 63 4.48 -3.28 3.77
C ARG A 63 4.57 -1.78 3.45
N CYS A 64 3.45 -1.10 3.25
CA CYS A 64 3.41 0.35 3.13
C CYS A 64 3.55 0.98 4.52
N GLN A 65 4.74 1.50 4.81
CA GLN A 65 5.07 2.09 6.12
C GLN A 65 4.73 3.59 6.21
N SER A 66 4.22 4.20 5.15
CA SER A 66 3.88 5.62 5.13
C SER A 66 2.40 5.83 5.40
N VAL A 67 2.09 6.48 6.52
CA VAL A 67 0.72 6.86 6.90
C VAL A 67 0.12 7.79 5.85
N GLU A 68 0.89 8.74 5.33
CA GLU A 68 0.44 9.69 4.28
C GLU A 68 -0.05 8.96 3.02
N ILE A 69 0.69 7.93 2.57
CA ILE A 69 0.28 7.12 1.42
C ILE A 69 -1.04 6.39 1.72
N LEU A 70 -1.14 5.79 2.91
CA LEU A 70 -2.33 5.06 3.34
C LEU A 70 -3.56 5.97 3.44
N GLU A 71 -3.40 7.17 4.00
CA GLU A 71 -4.46 8.19 4.10
C GLU A 71 -4.90 8.68 2.71
N ASN A 72 -3.95 8.96 1.82
CA ASN A 72 -4.26 9.38 0.46
C ASN A 72 -5.08 8.31 -0.28
N ILE A 73 -4.66 7.04 -0.18
CA ILE A 73 -5.42 5.93 -0.78
C ILE A 73 -6.80 5.82 -0.15
N LEU A 74 -6.89 5.90 1.18
CA LEU A 74 -8.18 5.82 1.88
C LEU A 74 -9.13 6.92 1.43
N ASN A 75 -8.66 8.16 1.26
CA ASN A 75 -9.47 9.28 0.79
C ASN A 75 -10.02 9.03 -0.62
N VAL A 76 -9.20 8.47 -1.52
CA VAL A 76 -9.67 8.14 -2.88
C VAL A 76 -10.65 6.97 -2.85
N LEU A 77 -10.38 5.94 -2.02
CA LEU A 77 -11.29 4.81 -1.87
C LEU A 77 -12.61 5.20 -1.20
N GLN A 78 -12.64 6.18 -0.31
CA GLN A 78 -13.88 6.64 0.33
C GLN A 78 -14.91 7.15 -0.69
N GLY A 79 -14.46 7.84 -1.75
CA GLY A 79 -15.32 8.25 -2.84
C GLY A 79 -15.93 7.08 -3.61
N THR A 80 -15.24 5.94 -3.71
CA THR A 80 -15.71 4.74 -4.41
C THR A 80 -16.49 3.77 -3.52
N LEU A 81 -16.44 3.96 -2.19
CA LEU A 81 -17.12 3.15 -1.18
C LEU A 81 -18.46 3.76 -0.72
N GLY A 82 -18.91 4.85 -1.34
CA GLY A 82 -20.23 5.42 -1.10
C GLY A 82 -21.36 4.43 -1.43
N LYS A 83 -22.50 4.56 -0.74
CA LYS A 83 -23.68 3.71 -0.91
C LYS A 83 -24.14 3.65 -2.38
N ASP A 84 -24.10 4.79 -3.06
CA ASP A 84 -24.55 4.92 -4.45
C ASP A 84 -23.56 4.33 -5.47
N PHE A 85 -22.26 4.39 -5.17
CA PHE A 85 -21.21 3.80 -6.01
C PHE A 85 -21.22 2.26 -5.95
N THR A 86 -21.41 1.71 -4.75
CA THR A 86 -21.53 0.26 -4.56
C THR A 86 -22.75 -0.28 -5.29
N TYR A 87 -23.87 0.44 -5.22
CA TYR A 87 -25.10 0.09 -5.91
C TYR A 87 -24.93 0.11 -7.44
N ALA A 88 -24.43 1.21 -8.01
CA ALA A 88 -24.24 1.35 -9.45
C ALA A 88 -23.33 0.26 -10.05
N ARG A 89 -22.19 -0.06 -9.40
CA ARG A 89 -21.24 -1.05 -9.91
C ARG A 89 -21.73 -2.50 -9.75
N SER A 90 -22.50 -2.79 -8.70
CA SER A 90 -23.15 -4.10 -8.54
C SER A 90 -24.18 -4.36 -9.64
N HIS A 91 -24.94 -3.32 -10.02
CA HIS A 91 -25.98 -3.42 -11.03
C HIS A 91 -25.40 -3.54 -12.44
N VAL A 92 -24.29 -2.84 -12.72
CA VAL A 92 -23.54 -2.98 -13.97
C VAL A 92 -22.99 -4.39 -14.15
N LYS A 93 -22.52 -5.04 -13.07
CA LYS A 93 -22.05 -6.43 -13.11
C LYS A 93 -23.19 -7.43 -13.37
N ALA A 94 -24.40 -7.14 -12.88
CA ALA A 94 -25.59 -7.98 -13.11
C ALA A 94 -26.21 -7.80 -14.50
N SER A 95 -26.00 -6.65 -15.15
CA SER A 95 -26.60 -6.32 -16.45
C SER A 95 -25.72 -6.62 -17.67
N ILE A 96 -24.46 -6.99 -17.46
CA ILE A 96 -23.55 -7.39 -18.53
C ILE A 96 -23.61 -8.93 -18.59
N PRO A 97 -24.11 -9.54 -19.68
CA PRO A 97 -23.87 -10.94 -19.94
C PRO A 97 -22.36 -11.12 -19.93
N GLU A 98 -21.89 -12.03 -19.09
CA GLU A 98 -20.48 -12.34 -18.96
C GLU A 98 -20.00 -12.87 -20.32
N ASP A 99 -19.54 -11.99 -21.18
CA ASP A 99 -18.53 -12.32 -22.19
C ASP A 99 -17.20 -11.95 -21.55
N PRO A 100 -16.60 -12.83 -20.73
CA PRO A 100 -15.21 -12.70 -20.40
C PRO A 100 -14.47 -12.90 -21.72
N GLY A 101 -14.24 -11.81 -22.44
CA GLY A 101 -13.55 -11.82 -23.73
C GLY A 101 -12.40 -12.82 -23.63
N SER A 102 -12.51 -13.86 -24.46
CA SER A 102 -11.70 -15.06 -24.48
C SER A 102 -10.22 -14.71 -24.22
N PHE A 103 -9.83 -14.81 -22.96
CA PHE A 103 -8.47 -15.14 -22.59
C PHE A 103 -8.50 -16.63 -22.29
N ASP A 104 -8.79 -17.43 -23.33
CA ASP A 104 -8.29 -18.80 -23.43
C ASP A 104 -6.76 -18.69 -23.46
N SER A 105 -6.19 -18.58 -22.27
CA SER A 105 -4.84 -19.02 -22.02
C SER A 105 -4.98 -20.10 -20.97
N ASP A 106 -5.08 -21.33 -21.46
CA ASP A 106 -5.03 -22.64 -20.80
C ASP A 106 -3.76 -22.83 -19.91
N GLY A 107 -3.05 -21.75 -19.58
CA GLY A 107 -1.96 -21.75 -18.62
C GLY A 107 -2.51 -21.45 -17.23
N THR A 108 -2.87 -22.50 -16.50
CA THR A 108 -2.92 -22.39 -15.03
C THR A 108 -1.61 -21.74 -14.58
N LEU A 109 -1.70 -20.58 -13.89
CA LEU A 109 -0.51 -19.91 -13.38
C LEU A 109 0.29 -20.90 -12.54
N ASP A 110 1.53 -21.18 -12.93
CA ASP A 110 2.42 -22.01 -12.14
C ASP A 110 2.57 -21.37 -10.75
N PRO A 111 2.12 -22.05 -9.68
CA PRO A 111 2.12 -21.48 -8.33
C PRO A 111 3.54 -21.12 -7.85
N ASP A 112 4.58 -21.82 -8.32
CA ASP A 112 5.95 -21.52 -7.92
C ASP A 112 6.47 -20.27 -8.63
N LEU A 113 6.22 -20.14 -9.94
CA LEU A 113 6.54 -18.91 -10.68
C LEU A 113 5.76 -17.72 -10.12
N LEU A 114 4.49 -17.91 -9.76
CA LEU A 114 3.66 -16.87 -9.17
C LEU A 114 4.21 -16.39 -7.82
N ARG A 115 4.68 -17.31 -6.97
CA ARG A 115 5.33 -16.96 -5.69
C ARG A 115 6.61 -16.18 -5.89
N VAL A 116 7.42 -16.54 -6.89
CA VAL A 116 8.64 -15.81 -7.25
C VAL A 116 8.29 -14.39 -7.73
N SER A 117 7.30 -14.26 -8.62
CA SER A 117 6.82 -12.97 -9.13
C SER A 117 6.28 -12.06 -8.02
N VAL A 118 5.51 -12.61 -7.08
CA VAL A 118 5.02 -11.84 -5.91
C VAL A 118 6.17 -11.37 -5.03
N ARG A 119 7.16 -12.24 -4.76
CA ARG A 119 8.32 -11.85 -3.96
C ARG A 119 9.11 -10.72 -4.63
N LYS A 120 9.41 -10.86 -5.92
CA LYS A 120 10.07 -9.81 -6.72
C LYS A 120 9.29 -8.49 -6.65
N THR A 121 7.97 -8.56 -6.80
CA THR A 121 7.09 -7.39 -6.73
C THR A 121 7.15 -6.71 -5.35
N TRP A 122 7.13 -7.49 -4.26
CA TRP A 122 7.25 -6.94 -2.90
C TRP A 122 8.61 -6.32 -2.63
N ASP A 123 9.69 -6.94 -3.09
CA ASP A 123 11.05 -6.43 -2.90
C ASP A 123 11.25 -5.12 -3.69
N TRP A 124 10.80 -5.08 -4.94
CA TRP A 124 10.78 -3.85 -5.73
C TRP A 124 9.93 -2.76 -5.05
N PHE A 125 8.74 -3.11 -4.57
CA PHE A 125 7.83 -2.16 -3.92
C PHE A 125 8.48 -1.58 -2.67
N ARG A 126 9.17 -2.41 -1.86
CA ARG A 126 9.86 -1.97 -0.65
C ARG A 126 10.90 -0.90 -0.94
N ASN A 127 11.71 -1.12 -1.97
CA ASN A 127 12.83 -0.26 -2.39
C ASN A 127 12.38 0.96 -3.22
N SER A 128 11.11 1.03 -3.59
CA SER A 128 10.56 2.13 -4.40
C SER A 128 10.33 3.40 -3.59
N PRO A 129 10.46 4.59 -4.20
CA PRO A 129 10.19 5.85 -3.53
C PRO A 129 8.68 6.03 -3.25
N PRO A 130 8.30 6.89 -2.29
CA PRO A 130 6.91 7.08 -1.86
C PRO A 130 5.92 7.34 -3.00
N TRP A 131 6.26 8.21 -3.95
CA TRP A 131 5.38 8.54 -5.08
C TRP A 131 5.10 7.32 -5.98
N THR A 132 6.10 6.46 -6.20
CA THR A 132 5.95 5.22 -6.98
C THR A 132 5.04 4.24 -6.25
N LYS A 133 5.19 4.12 -4.92
CA LYS A 133 4.33 3.28 -4.08
C LYS A 133 2.87 3.72 -4.16
N SER A 134 2.59 5.02 -4.02
CA SER A 134 1.24 5.58 -4.16
C SER A 134 0.65 5.29 -5.53
N ARG A 135 1.39 5.59 -6.60
CA ARG A 135 0.93 5.38 -7.99
C ARG A 135 0.66 3.90 -8.28
N TYR A 136 1.53 3.03 -7.81
CA TYR A 136 1.38 1.58 -7.94
C TYR A 136 0.13 1.07 -7.22
N LEU A 137 -0.04 1.42 -5.94
CA LEU A 137 -1.20 1.00 -5.14
C LEU A 137 -2.52 1.47 -5.75
N MET A 138 -2.57 2.74 -6.18
CA MET A 138 -3.74 3.29 -6.86
C MET A 138 -4.11 2.49 -8.12
N ARG A 139 -3.11 2.12 -8.92
CA ARG A 139 -3.35 1.36 -10.16
C ARG A 139 -3.83 -0.05 -9.86
N ILE A 140 -3.20 -0.75 -8.93
CA ILE A 140 -3.60 -2.12 -8.54
C ILE A 140 -5.01 -2.13 -7.94
N LEU A 141 -5.34 -1.16 -7.08
CA LEU A 141 -6.69 -1.04 -6.50
C LEU A 141 -7.77 -0.77 -7.56
N SER A 142 -7.45 -0.08 -8.65
CA SER A 142 -8.39 0.16 -9.75
C SER A 142 -8.82 -1.12 -10.49
N LEU A 143 -8.03 -2.19 -10.38
CA LEU A 143 -8.32 -3.50 -10.99
C LEU A 143 -9.13 -4.42 -10.08
N CYS A 144 -9.33 -4.03 -8.81
CA CYS A 144 -10.03 -4.83 -7.82
C CYS A 144 -11.55 -4.65 -7.94
N ASP A 145 -12.30 -5.66 -7.55
CA ASP A 145 -13.75 -5.55 -7.40
C ASP A 145 -14.12 -4.74 -6.14
N THR A 146 -15.42 -4.44 -6.00
CA THR A 146 -15.93 -3.63 -4.88
C THR A 146 -15.74 -4.32 -3.52
N GLU A 147 -15.77 -5.65 -3.48
CA GLU A 147 -15.62 -6.39 -2.23
C GLU A 147 -14.18 -6.34 -1.72
N LEU A 148 -13.21 -6.58 -2.60
CA LEU A 148 -11.79 -6.42 -2.33
C LEU A 148 -11.47 -5.00 -1.90
N VAL A 149 -11.94 -4.00 -2.64
CA VAL A 149 -11.69 -2.58 -2.31
C VAL A 149 -12.23 -2.23 -0.92
N ARG A 150 -13.42 -2.71 -0.57
CA ARG A 150 -14.02 -2.50 0.76
C ARG A 150 -13.21 -3.17 1.88
N MET A 151 -12.78 -4.41 1.66
CA MET A 151 -11.92 -5.13 2.60
C MET A 151 -10.59 -4.39 2.83
N LEU A 152 -9.97 -3.90 1.75
CA LEU A 152 -8.72 -3.15 1.82
C LEU A 152 -8.89 -1.80 2.51
N GLY A 153 -10.00 -1.09 2.26
CA GLY A 153 -10.33 0.14 2.99
C GLY A 153 -10.39 -0.06 4.50
N ASN A 154 -10.99 -1.18 4.96
CA ASN A 154 -11.00 -1.54 6.38
C ASN A 154 -9.59 -1.85 6.92
N LEU A 155 -8.79 -2.62 6.16
CA LEU A 155 -7.41 -2.91 6.52
C LEU A 155 -6.57 -1.62 6.65
N ILE A 156 -6.71 -0.70 5.70
CA ILE A 156 -6.00 0.59 5.71
C ILE A 156 -6.32 1.39 6.98
N ARG A 157 -7.58 1.47 7.38
CA ARG A 157 -7.99 2.13 8.64
C ARG A 157 -7.29 1.50 9.85
N VAL A 158 -7.23 0.18 9.91
CA VAL A 158 -6.53 -0.56 10.98
C VAL A 158 -5.03 -0.26 10.98
N LEU A 159 -4.41 -0.22 9.80
CA LEU A 159 -2.98 0.09 9.65
C LEU A 159 -2.66 1.52 10.10
N ILE A 160 -3.46 2.51 9.71
CA ILE A 160 -3.32 3.91 10.14
C ILE A 160 -3.44 4.00 11.67
N ALA A 161 -4.48 3.41 12.25
CA ALA A 161 -4.68 3.41 13.70
C ALA A 161 -3.50 2.75 14.44
N ARG A 162 -2.98 1.64 13.91
CA ARG A 162 -1.82 0.94 14.48
C ARG A 162 -0.57 1.80 14.42
N GLU A 163 -0.31 2.48 13.32
CA GLU A 163 0.89 3.30 13.15
C GLU A 163 0.85 4.54 14.04
N ARG A 164 -0.30 5.22 14.14
CA ARG A 164 -0.51 6.34 15.07
C ARG A 164 -0.30 5.91 16.52
N ARG A 165 -0.77 4.72 16.92
CA ARG A 165 -0.52 4.19 18.28
C ARG A 165 0.96 3.91 18.56
N LYS A 166 1.71 3.37 17.60
CA LYS A 166 3.16 3.18 17.77
C LYS A 166 3.86 4.51 18.02
N PHE A 167 3.49 5.55 17.26
CA PHE A 167 4.03 6.89 17.45
C PHE A 167 3.73 7.43 18.86
N LEU A 168 2.50 7.29 19.34
CA LEU A 168 2.10 7.71 20.69
C LEU A 168 2.90 6.99 21.79
N GLN A 169 3.12 5.68 21.66
CA GLN A 169 3.91 4.91 22.64
C GLN A 169 5.38 5.35 22.69
N ILE A 170 5.96 5.71 21.54
CA ILE A 170 7.33 6.24 21.47
C ILE A 170 7.41 7.62 22.14
N SER A 171 6.41 8.48 21.96
CA SER A 171 6.38 9.79 22.61
C SER A 171 6.18 9.71 24.14
N THR A 172 5.42 8.74 24.65
CA THR A 172 5.21 8.55 26.09
C THR A 172 6.40 7.87 26.77
N GLY A 173 7.14 7.01 26.06
CA GLY A 173 8.34 6.35 26.59
C GLY A 173 9.57 7.26 26.81
N LYS A 174 9.51 8.53 26.39
CA LYS A 174 10.60 9.51 26.54
C LYS A 174 10.37 10.54 27.67
N GLY A 175 9.27 10.42 28.40
CA GLY A 175 8.89 11.35 29.46
C GLY A 175 8.20 10.67 30.62
N ASN A 176 8.93 9.82 31.37
CA ASN A 176 8.63 9.59 32.78
C ASN A 176 9.77 8.83 33.47
N GLN A 177 10.76 9.56 33.94
CA GLN A 177 11.47 9.19 35.16
C GLN A 177 11.20 10.31 36.17
N GLY A 178 10.48 9.96 37.24
CA GLY A 178 10.22 10.85 38.37
C GLY A 178 8.85 11.52 38.37
N ARG A 179 7.83 10.79 38.81
CA ARG A 179 7.01 11.27 39.94
C ARG A 179 6.28 10.08 40.57
N ASP A 180 6.95 9.60 41.62
CA ASP A 180 6.33 8.93 42.75
C ASP A 180 5.23 9.85 43.33
N CYS A 181 4.04 9.30 43.55
CA CYS A 181 3.08 9.87 44.50
C CYS A 181 2.07 8.79 44.86
N SER A 182 2.50 7.94 45.78
CA SER A 182 1.64 7.20 46.69
C SER A 182 0.71 8.19 47.43
N ARG A 183 -0.61 8.02 47.34
CA ARG A 183 -1.54 8.18 48.49
C ARG A 183 -2.96 7.77 48.11
N PHE A 184 -3.36 6.62 48.64
CA PHE A 184 -4.74 6.35 49.00
C PHE A 184 -5.05 7.10 50.31
N PRO A 185 -6.21 7.73 50.47
CA PRO A 185 -6.76 7.98 51.79
C PRO A 185 -7.70 6.83 52.17
N GLU A 186 -7.36 6.15 53.25
CA GLU A 186 -8.24 5.25 54.00
C GLU A 186 -9.29 6.07 54.76
N ASP A 187 -10.48 5.49 54.88
CA ASP A 187 -11.61 5.94 55.69
C ASP A 187 -11.31 5.90 57.20
N GLU A 188 -11.82 6.90 57.93
CA GLU A 188 -12.36 6.92 59.31
C GLU A 188 -12.16 8.35 59.84
N HIS A 189 -13.16 9.03 60.41
CA HIS A 189 -13.75 8.60 61.65
C HIS A 189 -15.08 9.32 61.92
N LEU A 190 -15.99 8.54 62.48
CA LEU A 190 -17.27 8.83 63.11
C LEU A 190 -17.22 9.97 64.14
N THR A 191 -18.42 10.52 64.41
CA THR A 191 -19.02 11.01 65.69
C THR A 191 -19.63 12.42 65.55
N LEU A 192 -20.79 12.80 66.11
CA LEU A 192 -21.86 12.20 66.92
C LEU A 192 -22.99 13.26 66.99
N ARG A 193 -24.24 12.80 67.08
CA ARG A 193 -25.40 13.39 67.78
C ARG A 193 -25.93 14.78 67.35
N THR A 194 -27.22 14.84 67.02
CA THR A 194 -28.29 15.06 68.02
C THR A 194 -29.55 14.35 67.54
#